data_AF-A0AA94EF42-F1
#
_entry.id   AF-A0AA94EF42-F1
#
_cell.length_a   1.000
_cell.length_b   1.000
_cell.length_c   1.000
_cell.angle_alpha   90.00
_cell.angle_beta   90.00
_cell.angle_gamma   90.00
#
_symmetry.space_group_name_H-M   'P 1'
#
loop_
_entity.id
_entity.type
_entity.pdbx_description
1 polymer ?
#
loop_
_entity_poly.entity_id
_entity_poly.type
_entity_poly.pdbx_seq_one_letter_code
_entity_poly.pdbx_strand_id
1 'polypeptide(L)'
;MRCYSRAWCNVLRQSFIVIVAGFLVACSSGDWRNTSREPAGIAPDPAVQREAVIEAYAADAFGWRGWFAVHTWLAVKPQDAAEYTVYEVVGWGVEHGRPALRVYKTATPDRFWYGAKPDKLLSLSGAKAAQLIPQIEQAAERYPWANEYEVIPGPNSNTFPAWIALQIPELGLKLPFSAIGSGYADNDQ
;
A
#
# COMPACT_ATOMS: atom_id res chain seq x y z
N MET A 1 19.18 51.57 -15.23
CA MET A 1 17.98 51.22 -14.43
C MET A 1 16.80 51.10 -15.40
N ARG A 2 16.35 49.88 -15.74
CA ARG A 2 15.14 49.67 -16.55
C ARG A 2 14.02 49.24 -15.60
N CYS A 3 13.01 50.08 -15.41
CA CYS A 3 11.76 49.72 -14.76
C CYS A 3 11.04 48.66 -15.62
N TYR A 4 11.14 47.39 -15.22
CA TYR A 4 10.25 46.36 -15.74
C TYR A 4 8.88 46.61 -15.10
N SER A 5 7.90 47.01 -15.92
CA SER A 5 6.53 47.25 -15.46
C SER A 5 5.97 45.99 -14.80
N ARG A 6 5.42 46.13 -13.59
CA ARG A 6 4.81 45.05 -12.79
C ARG A 6 3.80 44.20 -13.58
N ALA A 7 3.22 44.75 -14.65
CA ALA A 7 2.32 44.04 -15.55
C ALA A 7 2.98 42.87 -16.31
N TRP A 8 4.24 43.00 -16.72
CA TRP A 8 4.95 41.96 -17.50
C TRP A 8 5.39 40.77 -16.64
N CYS A 9 5.74 41.00 -15.36
CA CYS A 9 5.99 39.92 -14.40
C CYS A 9 4.72 39.11 -14.08
N ASN A 10 3.56 39.75 -14.04
CA ASN A 10 2.30 39.05 -13.75
C ASN A 10 1.81 38.18 -14.91
N VAL A 11 2.01 38.61 -16.17
CA VAL A 11 1.68 37.79 -17.35
C VAL A 11 2.59 36.56 -17.42
N LEU A 12 3.90 36.71 -17.22
CA LEU A 12 4.84 35.58 -17.18
C LEU A 12 4.55 34.61 -16.02
N ARG A 13 4.15 35.12 -14.84
CA ARG A 13 3.77 34.30 -13.67
C ARG A 13 2.45 33.57 -13.87
N GLN A 14 1.46 34.20 -14.51
CA GLN A 14 0.19 33.56 -14.86
C GLN A 14 0.36 32.49 -15.95
N SER A 15 1.21 32.74 -16.97
CA SER A 15 1.53 31.75 -17.99
C SER A 15 2.26 30.53 -17.41
N PHE A 16 3.15 30.71 -16.43
CA PHE A 16 3.81 29.60 -15.75
C PHE A 16 2.84 28.77 -14.90
N ILE A 17 1.90 29.40 -14.20
CA ILE A 17 0.86 28.71 -13.41
C ILE A 17 -0.11 27.94 -14.31
N VAL A 18 -0.51 28.48 -15.46
CA VAL A 18 -1.41 27.80 -16.41
C VAL A 18 -0.71 26.64 -17.13
N ILE A 19 0.58 26.76 -17.44
CA ILE A 19 1.37 25.65 -18.01
C ILE A 19 1.57 24.55 -16.96
N VAL A 20 1.92 24.88 -15.71
CA VAL A 20 2.03 23.89 -14.62
C VAL A 20 0.68 23.23 -14.33
N ALA A 21 -0.42 23.98 -14.31
CA ALA A 21 -1.77 23.42 -14.13
C ALA A 21 -2.22 22.56 -15.33
N GLY A 22 -1.87 22.94 -16.55
CA GLY A 22 -2.16 22.18 -17.77
C GLY A 22 -1.41 20.84 -17.85
N PHE A 23 -0.17 20.79 -17.37
CA PHE A 23 0.60 19.54 -17.27
C PHE A 23 0.06 18.60 -16.16
N LEU A 24 -0.54 19.13 -15.09
CA LEU A 24 -1.14 18.31 -14.02
C LEU A 24 -2.46 17.65 -14.43
N VAL A 25 -3.22 18.24 -15.36
CA VAL A 25 -4.50 17.68 -15.83
C VAL A 25 -4.30 16.63 -16.94
N ALA A 26 -3.20 16.70 -17.70
CA ALA A 26 -2.97 15.85 -18.88
C ALA A 26 -2.44 14.43 -18.60
N CYS A 27 -2.11 14.06 -17.36
CA CYS A 27 -1.41 12.79 -17.06
C CYS A 27 -2.21 11.76 -16.24
N SER A 28 -3.53 11.91 -16.09
CA SER A 28 -4.36 10.99 -15.27
C SER A 28 -5.50 10.32 -16.05
N SER A 29 -5.30 10.00 -17.33
CA SER A 29 -6.38 9.46 -18.19
C SER A 29 -6.37 7.94 -18.36
N GLY A 30 -5.80 7.18 -17.43
CA GLY A 30 -5.95 5.72 -17.41
C GLY A 30 -7.17 5.33 -16.58
N ASP A 31 -8.16 4.67 -17.16
CA ASP A 31 -9.22 4.02 -16.37
C ASP A 31 -8.56 2.88 -15.58
N TRP A 32 -8.49 3.01 -14.26
CA TRP A 32 -7.91 2.02 -13.35
C TRP A 32 -8.52 0.63 -13.57
N ARG A 33 -9.77 0.56 -14.07
CA ARG A 33 -10.46 -0.70 -14.39
C ARG A 33 -9.76 -1.55 -15.44
N ASN A 34 -8.94 -0.94 -16.30
CA ASN A 34 -8.21 -1.61 -17.38
C ASN A 34 -6.75 -1.91 -17.03
N THR A 35 -6.30 -1.59 -15.81
CA THR A 35 -4.92 -1.87 -15.38
C THR A 35 -4.77 -3.28 -14.82
N SER A 36 -3.63 -3.91 -15.09
CA SER A 36 -3.41 -5.32 -14.71
C SER A 36 -3.49 -5.53 -13.21
N ARG A 37 -4.12 -6.64 -12.83
CA ARG A 37 -4.18 -7.23 -11.48
C ARG A 37 -3.70 -8.68 -11.50
N GLU A 38 -2.97 -9.06 -12.55
CA GLU A 38 -2.42 -10.41 -12.66
C GLU A 38 -1.38 -10.66 -11.55
N PRO A 39 -1.14 -11.90 -11.15
CA PRO A 39 -0.07 -12.25 -10.22
C PRO A 39 1.31 -11.90 -10.79
N ALA A 40 2.22 -11.39 -9.96
CA ALA A 40 3.60 -11.11 -10.38
C ALA A 40 4.50 -12.36 -10.44
N GLY A 41 4.06 -13.48 -9.86
CA GLY A 41 4.79 -14.75 -9.84
C GLY A 41 5.98 -14.77 -8.89
N ILE A 42 5.99 -13.89 -7.87
CA ILE A 42 7.05 -13.76 -6.87
C ILE A 42 6.67 -14.34 -5.50
N ALA A 43 5.38 -14.64 -5.28
CA ALA A 43 4.91 -15.37 -4.11
C ALA A 43 5.24 -16.88 -4.22
N PRO A 44 5.60 -17.57 -3.12
CA PRO A 44 5.70 -19.02 -3.12
C PRO A 44 4.37 -19.68 -3.48
N ASP A 45 4.37 -20.60 -4.44
CA ASP A 45 3.15 -21.33 -4.84
C ASP A 45 2.64 -22.18 -3.66
N PRO A 46 1.40 -21.96 -3.16
CA PRO A 46 0.86 -22.72 -2.03
C PRO A 46 0.65 -24.22 -2.34
N ALA A 47 0.58 -24.60 -3.62
CA ALA A 47 0.50 -26.01 -4.03
C ALA A 47 1.83 -26.74 -3.82
N VAL A 48 2.96 -26.03 -3.91
CA VAL A 48 4.33 -26.56 -3.79
C VAL A 48 4.91 -26.30 -2.40
N GLN A 49 4.81 -25.07 -1.91
CA GLN A 49 5.33 -24.65 -0.60
C GLN A 49 4.37 -25.08 0.51
N ARG A 50 4.66 -26.22 1.14
CA ARG A 50 3.85 -26.76 2.26
C ARG A 50 4.07 -26.00 3.56
N GLU A 51 5.26 -25.46 3.82
CA GLU A 51 5.54 -24.73 5.06
C GLU A 51 4.68 -23.46 5.20
N ALA A 52 4.54 -22.96 6.43
CA ALA A 52 3.97 -21.64 6.66
C ALA A 52 4.79 -20.55 5.93
N VAL A 53 4.14 -19.50 5.47
CA VAL A 53 4.75 -18.37 4.75
C VAL A 53 4.14 -17.06 5.22
N ILE A 54 4.98 -16.03 5.41
CA ILE A 54 4.57 -14.63 5.56
C ILE A 54 5.28 -13.82 4.48
N GLU A 55 4.52 -13.00 3.78
CA GLU A 55 4.98 -12.10 2.74
C GLU A 55 4.48 -10.68 3.01
N ALA A 56 5.34 -9.68 2.79
CA ALA A 56 4.93 -8.27 2.77
C ALA A 56 5.37 -7.65 1.45
N TYR A 57 4.50 -6.83 0.87
CA TYR A 57 4.71 -6.27 -0.46
C TYR A 57 4.58 -4.74 -0.45
N ALA A 58 5.21 -4.12 -1.45
CA ALA A 58 5.02 -2.72 -1.81
C ALA A 58 4.91 -2.60 -3.33
N ALA A 59 4.00 -1.78 -3.82
CA ALA A 59 3.94 -1.41 -5.23
C ALA A 59 3.65 0.09 -5.36
N ASP A 60 4.09 0.73 -6.43
CA ASP A 60 3.80 2.14 -6.69
C ASP A 60 2.28 2.40 -6.65
N ALA A 61 1.85 3.44 -5.95
CA ALA A 61 0.44 3.79 -5.88
C ALA A 61 -0.11 4.16 -7.27
N PHE A 62 -1.42 4.00 -7.47
CA PHE A 62 -2.04 4.25 -8.78
C PHE A 62 -1.94 5.71 -9.23
N GLY A 63 -1.62 5.92 -10.52
CA GLY A 63 -1.61 7.22 -11.18
C GLY A 63 -0.45 8.12 -10.73
N TRP A 64 -0.64 9.44 -10.72
CA TRP A 64 0.40 10.41 -10.33
C TRP A 64 0.91 10.21 -8.90
N ARG A 65 0.11 9.54 -8.05
CA ARG A 65 0.45 9.25 -6.65
C ARG A 65 1.59 8.23 -6.55
N GLY A 66 1.77 7.35 -7.54
CA GLY A 66 2.85 6.37 -7.59
C GLY A 66 4.25 6.97 -7.72
N TRP A 67 4.35 8.25 -8.08
CA TRP A 67 5.64 8.94 -8.12
C TRP A 67 6.20 9.26 -6.73
N PHE A 68 5.37 9.21 -5.69
CA PHE A 68 5.76 9.62 -4.33
C PHE A 68 5.29 8.68 -3.22
N ALA A 69 4.35 7.77 -3.49
CA ALA A 69 3.80 6.88 -2.47
C ALA A 69 3.66 5.45 -2.99
N VAL A 70 3.97 4.48 -2.14
CA VAL A 70 3.67 3.07 -2.38
C VAL A 70 2.39 2.65 -1.65
N HIS A 71 1.74 1.62 -2.18
CA HIS A 71 0.74 0.82 -1.50
C HIS A 71 1.40 -0.43 -0.93
N THR A 72 1.22 -0.69 0.36
CA THR A 72 1.77 -1.86 1.04
C THR A 72 0.68 -2.77 1.59
N TRP A 73 0.94 -4.07 1.59
CA TRP A 73 0.03 -5.09 2.11
C TRP A 73 0.80 -6.31 2.64
N LEU A 74 0.09 -7.13 3.41
CA LEU A 74 0.63 -8.33 4.05
C LEU A 74 -0.14 -9.56 3.60
N ALA A 75 0.54 -10.69 3.44
CA ALA A 75 -0.08 -11.97 3.14
C ALA A 75 0.51 -13.07 4.03
N VAL A 76 -0.36 -13.91 4.58
CA VAL A 76 0.03 -15.03 5.43
C VAL A 76 -0.56 -16.33 4.91
N LYS A 77 0.21 -17.40 4.94
CA LYS A 77 -0.23 -18.75 4.58
C LYS A 77 0.20 -19.69 5.69
N PRO A 78 -0.74 -20.23 6.49
CA PRO A 78 -0.43 -21.29 7.44
C PRO A 78 0.20 -22.51 6.75
N GLN A 79 0.81 -23.39 7.54
CA GLN A 79 1.32 -24.65 7.02
C GLN A 79 0.18 -25.43 6.33
N ASP A 80 0.48 -26.03 5.18
CA ASP A 80 -0.40 -26.84 4.37
C ASP A 80 -1.65 -26.11 3.80
N ALA A 81 -1.81 -24.82 4.06
CA ALA A 81 -2.91 -24.03 3.52
C ALA A 81 -2.79 -23.87 1.99
N ALA A 82 -3.93 -23.99 1.30
CA ALA A 82 -4.02 -23.88 -0.15
C ALA A 82 -4.03 -22.43 -0.66
N GLU A 83 -4.26 -21.46 0.22
CA GLU A 83 -4.35 -20.05 -0.11
C GLU A 83 -3.71 -19.19 0.99
N TYR A 84 -3.26 -18.01 0.60
CA TYR A 84 -2.87 -16.95 1.51
C TYR A 84 -4.12 -16.20 1.99
N THR A 85 -4.12 -15.78 3.25
CA THR A 85 -4.95 -14.68 3.74
C THR A 85 -4.19 -13.37 3.51
N VAL A 86 -4.78 -12.46 2.75
CA VAL A 86 -4.22 -11.13 2.45
C VAL A 86 -4.91 -10.09 3.32
N TYR A 87 -4.11 -9.17 3.85
CA TYR A 87 -4.53 -7.99 4.59
C TYR A 87 -4.06 -6.74 3.85
N GLU A 88 -4.99 -5.92 3.38
CA GLU A 88 -4.68 -4.65 2.74
C GLU A 88 -5.68 -3.57 3.17
N VAL A 89 -5.22 -2.34 3.34
CA VAL A 89 -6.09 -1.19 3.64
C VAL A 89 -6.37 -0.41 2.37
N VAL A 90 -7.66 -0.27 2.05
CA VAL A 90 -8.13 0.29 0.79
C VAL A 90 -9.25 1.30 1.04
N GLY A 91 -9.08 2.53 0.54
CA GLY A 91 -10.06 3.61 0.68
C GLY A 91 -11.31 3.48 -0.19
N TRP A 92 -11.25 2.73 -1.30
CA TRP A 92 -12.41 2.58 -2.18
C TRP A 92 -13.59 1.91 -1.46
N GLY A 93 -14.73 2.60 -1.48
CA GLY A 93 -15.99 2.13 -0.90
C GLY A 93 -16.12 2.34 0.61
N VAL A 94 -15.12 2.93 1.29
CA VAL A 94 -15.20 3.24 2.72
C VAL A 94 -16.32 4.24 3.01
N GLU A 95 -16.42 5.30 2.20
CA GLU A 95 -17.53 6.28 2.26
C GLU A 95 -18.93 5.64 2.04
N HIS A 96 -18.97 4.43 1.47
CA HIS A 96 -20.17 3.64 1.21
C HIS A 96 -20.37 2.51 2.25
N GLY A 97 -19.69 2.58 3.40
CA GLY A 97 -19.86 1.65 4.51
C GLY A 97 -19.08 0.34 4.39
N ARG A 98 -18.17 0.19 3.43
CA ARG A 98 -17.24 -0.95 3.42
C ARG A 98 -16.13 -0.73 4.45
N PRO A 99 -15.66 -1.77 5.17
CA PRO A 99 -14.46 -1.65 6.01
C PRO A 99 -13.28 -1.13 5.20
N ALA A 100 -12.31 -0.46 5.81
CA ALA A 100 -11.08 -0.02 5.16
C ALA A 100 -10.06 -1.17 5.06
N LEU A 101 -9.87 -1.93 6.14
CA LEU A 101 -9.11 -3.17 6.13
C LEU A 101 -9.89 -4.25 5.36
N ARG A 102 -9.30 -4.73 4.27
CA ARG A 102 -9.79 -5.89 3.51
C ARG A 102 -9.01 -7.11 3.91
N VAL A 103 -9.76 -8.18 4.19
CA VAL A 103 -9.23 -9.51 4.46
C VAL A 103 -9.87 -10.47 3.48
N TYR A 104 -9.07 -11.17 2.69
CA TYR A 104 -9.56 -12.14 1.71
C TYR A 104 -8.53 -13.23 1.46
N LYS A 105 -8.98 -14.33 0.85
CA LYS A 105 -8.12 -15.46 0.50
C LYS A 105 -7.80 -15.49 -0.98
N THR A 106 -6.56 -15.87 -1.30
CA THR A 106 -6.14 -16.12 -2.67
C THR A 106 -4.87 -16.97 -2.73
N ALA A 107 -4.73 -17.78 -3.78
CA ALA A 107 -3.46 -18.44 -4.08
C ALA A 107 -2.35 -17.48 -4.57
N THR A 108 -2.71 -16.24 -4.95
CA THR A 108 -1.83 -15.28 -5.64
C THR A 108 -1.82 -13.92 -4.93
N PRO A 109 -1.06 -13.78 -3.82
CA PRO A 109 -1.09 -12.58 -2.98
C PRO A 109 -0.27 -11.42 -3.54
N ASP A 110 0.50 -11.64 -4.60
CA ASP A 110 1.49 -10.72 -5.20
C ASP A 110 0.96 -10.08 -6.49
N ARG A 111 -0.33 -9.74 -6.51
CA ARG A 111 -0.95 -9.13 -7.70
C ARG A 111 -0.36 -7.76 -7.97
N PHE A 112 -0.31 -7.41 -9.26
CA PHE A 112 -0.03 -6.05 -9.67
C PHE A 112 -1.02 -5.09 -9.01
N TRP A 113 -0.48 -4.01 -8.45
CA TRP A 113 -1.28 -2.92 -7.91
C TRP A 113 -1.61 -1.93 -9.02
N TYR A 114 -2.74 -2.17 -9.70
CA TYR A 114 -3.21 -1.34 -10.81
C TYR A 114 -2.13 -1.07 -11.87
N GLY A 115 -1.46 -2.13 -12.32
CA GLY A 115 -0.38 -2.06 -13.31
C GLY A 115 1.03 -1.87 -12.75
N ALA A 116 1.20 -1.59 -11.45
CA ALA A 116 2.51 -1.58 -10.80
C ALA A 116 2.87 -2.98 -10.28
N LYS A 117 4.04 -3.50 -10.66
CA LYS A 117 4.55 -4.77 -10.14
C LYS A 117 4.97 -4.60 -8.67
N PRO A 118 4.56 -5.48 -7.75
CA PRO A 118 5.06 -5.43 -6.38
C PRO A 118 6.52 -5.84 -6.25
N ASP A 119 7.19 -5.17 -5.32
CA ASP A 119 8.42 -5.62 -4.67
C ASP A 119 8.09 -6.31 -3.35
N LYS A 120 8.96 -7.24 -2.98
CA LYS A 120 8.86 -7.98 -1.72
C LYS A 120 9.65 -7.25 -0.63
N LEU A 121 8.95 -6.76 0.39
CA LEU A 121 9.54 -6.13 1.57
C LEU A 121 10.04 -7.16 2.59
N LEU A 122 9.35 -8.30 2.69
CA LEU A 122 9.66 -9.38 3.62
C LEU A 122 9.20 -10.72 3.04
N SER A 123 10.01 -11.77 3.23
CA SER A 123 9.66 -13.17 2.98
C SER A 123 10.12 -14.00 4.17
N LEU A 124 9.21 -14.69 4.85
CA LEU A 124 9.54 -15.66 5.88
C LEU A 124 8.81 -16.95 5.58
N SER A 125 9.48 -18.08 5.78
CA SER A 125 8.85 -19.41 5.71
C SER A 125 9.23 -20.28 6.91
N GLY A 126 8.61 -21.45 7.00
CA GLY A 126 8.97 -22.47 7.98
C GLY A 126 8.49 -22.13 9.40
N ALA A 127 9.19 -22.65 10.40
CA ALA A 127 8.79 -22.57 11.81
C ALA A 127 8.61 -21.14 12.32
N LYS A 128 9.48 -20.20 11.89
CA LYS A 128 9.36 -18.79 12.27
C LYS A 128 8.06 -18.18 11.74
N ALA A 129 7.72 -18.45 10.48
CA ALA A 129 6.45 -17.99 9.93
C ALA A 129 5.27 -18.60 10.69
N ALA A 130 5.29 -19.92 10.93
CA ALA A 130 4.22 -20.61 11.66
C ALA A 130 3.98 -20.03 13.06
N GLN A 131 5.05 -19.61 13.75
CA GLN A 131 4.96 -18.98 15.07
C GLN A 131 4.37 -17.56 15.03
N LEU A 132 4.66 -16.79 13.98
CA LEU A 132 4.26 -15.38 13.87
C LEU A 132 2.86 -15.19 13.28
N ILE A 133 2.37 -16.12 12.46
CA ILE A 133 1.04 -15.99 11.82
C ILE A 133 -0.09 -15.78 12.83
N PRO A 134 -0.24 -16.55 13.93
CA PRO A 134 -1.30 -16.32 14.90
C PRO A 134 -1.23 -14.94 15.57
N GLN A 135 -0.02 -14.39 15.72
CA GLN A 135 0.17 -13.05 16.28
C GLN A 135 -0.29 -11.98 15.28
N ILE A 136 0.00 -12.16 13.98
CA ILE A 136 -0.49 -11.29 12.91
C ILE A 136 -2.02 -11.30 12.86
N GLU A 137 -2.63 -12.48 12.97
CA GLU A 137 -4.09 -12.63 12.96
C GLU A 137 -4.73 -11.91 14.14
N GLN A 138 -4.25 -12.17 15.37
CA GLN A 138 -4.73 -11.49 16.57
C GLN A 138 -4.48 -9.99 16.54
N ALA A 139 -3.37 -9.58 15.94
CA ALA A 139 -3.11 -8.19 15.73
C ALA A 139 -4.18 -7.63 14.76
N ALA A 140 -4.36 -8.20 13.57
CA ALA A 140 -5.33 -7.68 12.60
C ALA A 140 -6.75 -7.48 13.19
N GLU A 141 -7.19 -8.34 14.11
CA GLU A 141 -8.46 -8.19 14.85
C GLU A 141 -8.54 -6.94 15.75
N ARG A 142 -7.40 -6.49 16.29
CA ARG A 142 -7.27 -5.30 17.15
C ARG A 142 -6.90 -4.04 16.39
N TYR A 143 -6.83 -4.08 15.05
CA TYR A 143 -6.44 -2.92 14.26
C TYR A 143 -7.47 -1.78 14.42
N PRO A 144 -7.10 -0.63 15.02
CA PRO A 144 -8.06 0.36 15.48
C PRO A 144 -8.76 1.10 14.33
N TRP A 145 -8.09 1.23 13.18
CA TRP A 145 -8.59 1.96 12.00
C TRP A 145 -9.18 1.03 10.93
N ALA A 146 -9.73 -0.12 11.32
CA ALA A 146 -10.25 -1.12 10.37
C ALA A 146 -11.38 -0.59 9.46
N ASN A 147 -12.04 0.51 9.84
CA ASN A 147 -13.12 1.15 9.08
C ASN A 147 -12.79 2.57 8.62
N GLU A 148 -11.55 3.05 8.83
CA GLU A 148 -11.16 4.43 8.57
C GLU A 148 -10.10 4.48 7.47
N TYR A 149 -10.21 5.48 6.59
CA TYR A 149 -9.22 5.73 5.56
C TYR A 149 -9.12 7.22 5.28
N GLU A 150 -7.92 7.77 5.42
CA GLU A 150 -7.60 9.12 4.98
C GLU A 150 -6.17 9.17 4.45
N VAL A 151 -5.97 9.87 3.33
CA VAL A 151 -4.74 9.76 2.53
C VAL A 151 -3.51 10.22 3.34
N ILE A 152 -3.48 11.48 3.78
CA ILE A 152 -2.48 12.08 4.69
C ILE A 152 -3.11 13.36 5.30
N PRO A 153 -3.02 13.62 6.62
CA PRO A 153 -2.48 12.75 7.68
C PRO A 153 -3.60 11.84 8.21
N GLY A 154 -3.64 10.58 7.79
CA GLY A 154 -4.70 9.67 8.19
C GLY A 154 -4.25 8.22 8.12
N PRO A 155 -5.01 7.28 8.72
CA PRO A 155 -4.75 5.88 8.51
C PRO A 155 -4.96 5.57 7.02
N ASN A 156 -3.92 5.07 6.38
CA ASN A 156 -3.93 4.73 4.96
C ASN A 156 -3.40 3.31 4.74
N SER A 157 -3.13 2.95 3.48
CA SER A 157 -2.63 1.60 3.15
C SER A 157 -1.35 1.20 3.87
N ASN A 158 -0.50 2.18 4.21
CA ASN A 158 0.79 1.95 4.87
C ASN A 158 0.68 1.85 6.39
N THR A 159 -0.44 2.29 6.97
CA THR A 159 -0.66 2.28 8.42
C THR A 159 -0.84 0.86 8.94
N PHE A 160 -1.52 -0.03 8.22
CA PHE A 160 -1.72 -1.41 8.69
C PHE A 160 -0.40 -2.22 8.75
N PRO A 161 0.43 -2.29 7.69
CA PRO A 161 1.72 -2.98 7.78
C PRO A 161 2.66 -2.35 8.83
N ALA A 162 2.62 -1.02 9.01
CA ALA A 162 3.39 -0.34 10.05
C ALA A 162 2.92 -0.76 11.45
N TRP A 163 1.61 -0.78 11.66
CA TRP A 163 0.98 -1.21 12.89
C TRP A 163 1.34 -2.66 13.23
N ILE A 164 1.30 -3.58 12.25
CA ILE A 164 1.78 -4.96 12.44
C ILE A 164 3.26 -5.00 12.86
N ALA A 165 4.12 -4.22 12.21
CA ALA A 165 5.54 -4.17 12.54
C ALA A 165 5.81 -3.65 13.96
N LEU A 166 4.98 -2.72 14.46
CA LEU A 166 5.06 -2.21 15.84
C LEU A 166 4.57 -3.26 16.85
N GLN A 167 3.47 -3.95 16.55
CA GLN A 167 2.91 -4.96 17.46
C GLN A 167 3.74 -6.24 17.53
N ILE A 168 4.50 -6.56 16.47
CA ILE A 168 5.28 -7.80 16.34
C ILE A 168 6.71 -7.46 15.87
N PRO A 169 7.57 -6.89 16.74
CA PRO A 169 8.93 -6.51 16.36
C PRO A 169 9.76 -7.68 15.79
N GLU A 170 9.50 -8.92 16.22
CA GLU A 170 10.17 -10.14 15.77
C GLU A 170 9.91 -10.47 14.29
N LEU A 171 8.84 -9.90 13.70
CA LEU A 171 8.56 -9.98 12.27
C LEU A 171 9.68 -9.33 11.46
N GLY A 172 10.28 -8.26 11.98
CA GLY A 172 11.38 -7.54 11.32
C GLY A 172 10.98 -6.83 10.03
N LEU A 173 9.68 -6.56 9.83
CA LEU A 173 9.17 -5.82 8.68
C LEU A 173 9.67 -4.37 8.72
N LYS A 174 10.34 -3.93 7.65
CA LYS A 174 10.76 -2.55 7.46
C LYS A 174 10.06 -1.97 6.24
N LEU A 175 9.32 -0.88 6.46
CA LEU A 175 8.68 -0.17 5.37
C LEU A 175 9.66 0.82 4.72
N PRO A 176 9.59 1.02 3.40
CA PRO A 176 10.42 2.00 2.71
C PRO A 176 10.01 3.42 3.10
N PHE A 177 10.91 4.39 2.92
CA PHE A 177 10.58 5.81 3.13
C PHE A 177 9.42 6.32 2.26
N SER A 178 9.21 5.69 1.10
CA SER A 178 8.07 5.95 0.20
C SER A 178 6.73 5.44 0.73
N ALA A 179 6.70 4.69 1.84
CA ALA A 179 5.46 4.29 2.52
C ALA A 179 4.88 5.45 3.33
N ILE A 180 4.58 6.56 2.66
CA ILE A 180 4.12 7.80 3.28
C ILE A 180 2.80 7.54 4.04
N GLY A 181 2.72 8.07 5.27
CA GLY A 181 1.58 7.88 6.19
C GLY A 181 1.68 6.66 7.11
N SER A 182 2.71 5.81 6.95
CA SER A 182 2.98 4.70 7.88
C SER A 182 3.13 5.15 9.33
N GLY A 183 3.71 6.34 9.56
CA GLY A 183 3.88 6.93 10.89
C GLY A 183 2.58 7.24 11.64
N TYR A 184 1.41 7.19 10.99
CA TYR A 184 0.13 7.31 11.69
C TYR A 184 -0.03 6.21 12.76
N ALA A 185 0.54 5.02 12.52
CA ALA A 185 0.45 3.89 13.44
C ALA A 185 1.10 4.13 14.82
N ASP A 186 1.98 5.12 14.93
CA ASP A 186 2.74 5.49 16.15
C ASP A 186 2.01 6.56 16.99
N ASN A 187 1.09 7.32 16.38
CA ASN A 187 0.57 8.55 16.99
C ASN A 187 -0.60 8.35 17.98
N ASP A 188 -1.19 7.15 18.06
CA ASP A 188 -2.37 6.87 18.91
C ASP A 188 -2.20 5.60 19.81
N GLN A 189 -0.96 5.19 20.12
CA GLN A 189 -0.66 4.16 21.13
C GLN A 189 -0.50 4.80 22.52
#